data_AF-A0A9X3XFX2-F1
#
_entry.id   AF-A0A9X3XFX2-F1
#
_cell.length_a   1.000
_cell.length_b   1.000
_cell.length_c   1.000
_cell.angle_alpha   90.00
_cell.angle_beta   90.00
_cell.angle_gamma   90.00
#
_symmetry.space_group_name_H-M   'P 1'
#
loop_
_entity.id
_entity.type
_entity.pdbx_description
1 polymer ?
#
loop_
_entity_poly.entity_id
_entity_poly.type
_entity_poly.pdbx_seq_one_letter_code
_entity_poly.pdbx_strand_id
1 'polypeptide(L)'
;MRRPLSPEEQYTQAARVRELVDLLRAFLEGRTDRVDIARWTCTGWREAAAAKGGFPDHAIARLVFMSLEDIERRWGDDFLVRREDVTGYVEWLTTRGYLMASLPLAAVARSIDSLVTEMRGDTVRFFLPGLGWLVETCFASAATGRGFWAVSDLERGSGLEIRTIRGDDPTEAAQDLAEALALDTPEVQWIEPRIDLAALPRWSLWRQDDNGQRYEMSTFLSYSRAMRECATFEARGHKQMYWVRRQGQGD
;
A
#
# COMPACT_ATOMS: atom_id res chain seq x y z
N MET A 1 -5.39 30.07 -1.24
CA MET A 1 -6.65 29.27 -1.15
C MET A 1 -7.22 29.13 -2.56
N ARG A 2 -7.63 27.93 -2.99
CA ARG A 2 -8.40 27.77 -4.23
C ARG A 2 -9.84 28.25 -4.00
N ARG A 3 -10.42 28.91 -4.99
CA ARG A 3 -11.85 29.25 -5.01
C ARG A 3 -12.66 27.95 -5.13
N PRO A 4 -13.75 27.77 -4.37
CA PRO A 4 -14.65 26.65 -4.58
C PRO A 4 -15.28 26.69 -5.98
N LEU A 5 -15.43 25.52 -6.60
CA LEU A 5 -16.12 25.37 -7.88
C LEU A 5 -17.58 25.83 -7.78
N SER A 6 -18.07 26.52 -8.81
CA SER A 6 -19.49 26.77 -9.01
C SER A 6 -20.28 25.46 -9.23
N PRO A 7 -21.59 25.45 -8.99
CA PRO A 7 -22.41 24.25 -9.22
C PRO A 7 -22.32 23.68 -10.65
N GLU A 8 -22.22 24.55 -11.66
CA GLU A 8 -22.06 24.15 -13.06
C GLU A 8 -20.70 23.47 -13.33
N GLU A 9 -19.62 24.01 -12.75
CA GLU A 9 -18.29 23.40 -12.81
C GLU A 9 -18.27 22.05 -12.08
N GLN A 10 -18.92 21.95 -10.91
CA GLN A 10 -19.05 20.69 -10.18
C GLN A 10 -19.83 19.64 -10.98
N TYR A 11 -20.94 20.03 -11.60
CA TYR A 11 -21.75 19.14 -12.44
C TYR A 11 -20.94 18.64 -13.65
N THR A 12 -20.25 19.54 -14.34
CA THR A 12 -19.40 19.23 -15.49
C THR A 12 -18.27 18.28 -15.11
N GLN A 13 -17.59 18.56 -13.99
CA GLN A 13 -16.54 17.69 -13.46
C GLN A 13 -17.10 16.30 -13.10
N ALA A 14 -18.24 16.23 -12.43
CA ALA A 14 -18.88 14.97 -12.08
C ALA A 14 -19.33 14.18 -13.31
N ALA A 15 -19.82 14.84 -14.37
CA ALA A 15 -20.18 14.20 -15.63
C ALA A 15 -18.96 13.53 -16.30
N ARG A 16 -17.83 14.25 -16.39
CA ARG A 16 -16.58 13.69 -16.92
C ARG A 16 -16.03 12.53 -16.11
N VAL A 17 -16.16 12.59 -14.77
CA VAL A 17 -15.77 11.46 -13.91
C VAL A 17 -16.63 10.22 -14.19
N ARG A 18 -17.95 10.40 -14.38
CA ARG A 18 -18.85 9.30 -14.76
C ARG A 18 -18.48 8.70 -16.12
N GLU A 19 -18.20 9.54 -17.11
CA GLU A 19 -17.73 9.08 -18.43
C GLU A 19 -16.45 8.25 -18.34
N LEU A 20 -15.47 8.69 -17.54
CA LEU A 20 -14.25 7.92 -17.28
C LEU A 20 -14.57 6.57 -16.62
N VAL A 21 -15.42 6.55 -15.59
CA VAL A 21 -15.82 5.31 -14.91
C VAL A 21 -16.52 4.35 -15.87
N ASP A 22 -17.44 4.85 -16.70
CA ASP A 22 -18.20 4.05 -17.65
C ASP A 22 -17.29 3.45 -18.73
N LEU A 23 -16.32 4.22 -19.23
CA LEU A 23 -15.30 3.75 -20.17
C LEU A 23 -14.46 2.62 -19.57
N LEU A 24 -13.99 2.79 -18.33
CA LEU A 24 -13.18 1.79 -17.64
C LEU A 24 -13.98 0.51 -17.33
N ARG A 25 -15.25 0.64 -16.95
CA ARG A 25 -16.15 -0.52 -16.77
C ARG A 25 -16.42 -1.24 -18.09
N ALA A 26 -16.66 -0.49 -19.18
CA ALA A 26 -16.84 -1.08 -20.50
C ALA A 26 -15.60 -1.89 -20.93
N PHE A 27 -14.39 -1.42 -20.60
CA PHE A 27 -13.15 -2.17 -20.85
C PHE A 27 -13.08 -3.46 -20.02
N LEU A 28 -13.42 -3.38 -18.73
CA LEU A 28 -13.50 -4.56 -17.87
C LEU A 28 -14.54 -5.56 -18.39
N GLU A 29 -15.64 -5.11 -18.95
CA GLU A 29 -16.68 -5.97 -19.53
C GLU A 29 -16.38 -6.44 -20.97
N GLY A 30 -15.26 -6.01 -21.56
CA GLY A 30 -14.88 -6.35 -22.94
C GLY A 30 -15.73 -5.65 -24.02
N ARG A 31 -16.47 -4.59 -23.65
CA ARG A 31 -17.27 -3.76 -24.57
C ARG A 31 -16.45 -2.67 -25.26
N THR A 32 -15.30 -2.31 -24.71
CA THR A 32 -14.32 -1.41 -25.31
C THR A 32 -12.93 -2.02 -25.21
N ASP A 33 -12.00 -1.52 -26.02
CA ASP A 33 -10.61 -1.95 -25.99
C ASP A 33 -9.65 -0.83 -25.55
N ARG A 34 -8.35 -1.10 -25.64
CA ARG A 34 -7.31 -0.14 -25.29
C ARG A 34 -7.27 1.04 -26.24
N VAL A 35 -7.56 0.83 -27.52
CA VAL A 35 -7.59 1.89 -28.54
C VAL A 35 -8.69 2.90 -28.22
N ASP A 36 -9.83 2.43 -27.72
CA ASP A 36 -10.90 3.30 -27.25
C ASP A 36 -10.48 4.14 -26.03
N ILE A 37 -9.79 3.53 -25.06
CA ILE A 37 -9.23 4.24 -23.90
C ILE A 37 -8.23 5.31 -24.36
N ALA A 38 -7.26 4.93 -25.19
CA ALA A 38 -6.23 5.82 -25.72
C ALA A 38 -6.83 6.99 -26.53
N ARG A 39 -7.86 6.71 -27.34
CA ARG A 39 -8.57 7.73 -28.12
C ARG A 39 -9.28 8.71 -27.19
N TRP A 40 -9.95 8.21 -26.16
CA TRP A 40 -10.65 9.03 -25.18
C TRP A 40 -9.67 9.90 -24.39
N THR A 41 -8.57 9.35 -23.89
CA THR A 41 -7.55 10.12 -23.16
C THR A 41 -6.87 11.15 -24.05
N CYS A 42 -6.53 10.82 -25.31
CA CYS A 42 -5.95 11.78 -26.25
C CYS A 42 -6.89 12.93 -26.62
N THR A 43 -8.17 12.63 -26.87
CA THR A 43 -9.17 13.65 -27.20
C THR A 43 -9.44 14.54 -25.98
N GLY A 44 -9.64 13.90 -24.83
CA GLY A 44 -9.82 14.58 -23.55
C GLY A 44 -8.63 15.47 -23.20
N TRP A 45 -7.38 15.03 -23.48
CA TRP A 45 -6.18 15.84 -23.25
C TRP A 45 -6.14 17.13 -24.07
N ARG A 46 -6.51 17.07 -25.35
CA ARG A 46 -6.52 18.27 -26.21
C ARG A 46 -7.51 19.33 -25.73
N GLU A 47 -8.64 18.90 -25.17
CA GLU A 47 -9.62 19.77 -24.53
C GLU A 47 -9.17 20.21 -23.12
N ALA A 48 -8.46 19.34 -22.40
CA ALA A 48 -8.00 19.51 -21.03
C ALA A 48 -6.69 20.29 -20.86
N ALA A 49 -5.85 20.38 -21.90
CA ALA A 49 -4.59 21.11 -21.89
C ALA A 49 -4.82 22.62 -21.67
N ALA A 50 -6.02 23.12 -21.99
CA ALA A 50 -6.48 24.46 -21.62
C ALA A 50 -6.86 24.60 -20.12
N ALA A 51 -7.08 23.49 -19.40
CA ALA A 51 -7.72 23.45 -18.07
C ALA A 51 -6.98 22.58 -17.02
N LYS A 52 -5.64 22.51 -17.05
CA LYS A 52 -4.80 21.79 -16.06
C LYS A 52 -5.08 20.26 -15.96
N GLY A 53 -5.21 19.57 -17.09
CA GLY A 53 -5.27 18.10 -17.12
C GLY A 53 -6.66 17.52 -16.88
N GLY A 54 -7.72 18.27 -17.20
CA GLY A 54 -9.08 17.76 -17.43
C GLY A 54 -9.93 17.61 -16.16
N PHE A 55 -9.27 17.38 -15.03
CA PHE A 55 -9.86 17.21 -13.70
C PHE A 55 -9.18 18.13 -12.66
N PRO A 56 -9.31 19.47 -12.80
CA PRO A 56 -8.52 20.43 -12.01
C PRO A 56 -8.73 20.29 -10.49
N ASP A 57 -9.93 19.92 -10.04
CA ASP A 57 -10.30 19.79 -8.62
C ASP A 57 -10.77 18.38 -8.24
N HIS A 58 -10.40 17.36 -9.02
CA HIS A 58 -10.63 15.95 -8.68
C HIS A 58 -9.32 15.15 -8.74
N ALA A 59 -8.58 15.14 -7.64
CA ALA A 59 -7.23 14.57 -7.58
C ALA A 59 -7.16 13.10 -8.07
N ILE A 60 -8.12 12.26 -7.70
CA ILE A 60 -8.14 10.84 -8.11
C ILE A 60 -8.38 10.68 -9.61
N ALA A 61 -9.43 11.29 -10.16
CA ALA A 61 -9.67 11.30 -11.61
C ALA A 61 -8.50 11.87 -12.41
N ARG A 62 -7.85 12.93 -11.90
CA ARG A 62 -6.61 13.42 -12.49
C ARG A 62 -5.51 12.35 -12.46
N LEU A 63 -5.29 11.67 -11.35
CA LEU A 63 -4.28 10.62 -11.22
C LEU A 63 -4.53 9.46 -12.21
N VAL A 64 -5.77 8.97 -12.27
CA VAL A 64 -6.17 7.91 -13.20
C VAL A 64 -5.98 8.36 -14.63
N PHE A 65 -6.45 9.56 -14.98
CA PHE A 65 -6.28 10.13 -16.31
C PHE A 65 -4.81 10.19 -16.73
N MET A 66 -3.94 10.70 -15.85
CA MET A 66 -2.50 10.81 -16.13
C MET A 66 -1.82 9.44 -16.26
N SER A 67 -2.29 8.45 -15.50
CA SER A 67 -1.79 7.07 -15.60
C SER A 67 -2.15 6.45 -16.94
N LEU A 68 -3.40 6.62 -17.38
CA LEU A 68 -3.85 6.13 -18.68
C LEU A 68 -3.15 6.87 -19.84
N GLU A 69 -2.94 8.18 -19.73
CA GLU A 69 -2.21 8.96 -20.74
C GLU A 69 -0.74 8.51 -20.85
N ASP A 70 -0.04 8.34 -19.72
CA ASP A 70 1.39 8.01 -19.74
C ASP A 70 1.65 6.59 -20.25
N ILE A 71 0.78 5.61 -19.91
CA ILE A 71 0.84 4.24 -20.46
C ILE A 71 0.87 4.27 -21.98
N GLU A 72 -0.12 4.95 -22.56
CA GLU A 72 -0.31 4.97 -24.02
C GLU A 72 0.81 5.76 -24.72
N ARG A 73 1.38 6.77 -24.05
CA ARG A 73 2.42 7.61 -24.64
C ARG A 73 3.81 6.98 -24.63
N ARG A 74 4.18 6.24 -23.57
CA ARG A 74 5.58 5.85 -23.34
C ARG A 74 5.92 4.40 -23.63
N TRP A 75 4.98 3.47 -23.44
CA TRP A 75 5.39 2.08 -23.20
C TRP A 75 4.89 1.04 -24.19
N GLY A 76 4.06 1.40 -25.18
CA GLY A 76 3.58 0.44 -26.18
C GLY A 76 2.99 -0.82 -25.51
N ASP A 77 3.49 -2.00 -25.87
CA ASP A 77 3.02 -3.30 -25.37
C ASP A 77 3.60 -3.74 -24.01
N ASP A 78 4.61 -3.05 -23.46
CA ASP A 78 5.32 -3.52 -22.26
C ASP A 78 4.65 -3.08 -20.94
N PHE A 79 3.98 -1.93 -20.92
CA PHE A 79 3.22 -1.44 -19.75
C PHE A 79 1.75 -1.23 -20.09
N LEU A 80 1.15 -2.27 -20.65
CA LEU A 80 -0.27 -2.30 -20.97
C LEU A 80 -1.12 -1.99 -19.75
N VAL A 81 -2.22 -1.28 -19.98
CA VAL A 81 -3.33 -1.16 -19.03
C VAL A 81 -3.77 -2.59 -18.64
N ARG A 82 -3.38 -3.02 -17.43
CA ARG A 82 -3.79 -4.29 -16.84
C ARG A 82 -5.23 -4.20 -16.40
N ARG A 83 -5.94 -5.32 -16.43
CA ARG A 83 -7.32 -5.37 -15.92
C ARG A 83 -7.35 -5.10 -14.42
N GLU A 84 -6.32 -5.53 -13.71
CA GLU A 84 -6.10 -5.27 -12.29
C GLU A 84 -5.95 -3.76 -12.01
N ASP A 85 -5.18 -3.04 -12.84
CA ASP A 85 -5.02 -1.59 -12.70
C ASP A 85 -6.35 -0.87 -12.94
N VAL A 86 -7.08 -1.25 -13.98
CA VAL A 86 -8.39 -0.64 -14.29
C VAL A 86 -9.42 -0.93 -13.19
N THR A 87 -9.43 -2.14 -12.66
CA THR A 87 -10.28 -2.50 -11.51
C THR A 87 -9.97 -1.58 -10.33
N GLY A 88 -8.69 -1.42 -10.01
CA GLY A 88 -8.22 -0.48 -8.99
C GLY A 88 -8.64 0.97 -9.25
N TYR A 89 -8.50 1.45 -10.49
CA TYR A 89 -8.93 2.80 -10.86
C TYR A 89 -10.44 3.02 -10.69
N VAL A 90 -11.26 2.04 -11.08
CA VAL A 90 -12.72 2.10 -10.86
C VAL A 90 -13.02 2.14 -9.36
N GLU A 91 -12.35 1.34 -8.54
CA GLU A 91 -12.48 1.41 -7.08
C GLU A 91 -12.10 2.78 -6.54
N TRP A 92 -10.98 3.36 -6.96
CA TRP A 92 -10.56 4.70 -6.53
C TRP A 92 -11.58 5.78 -6.87
N LEU A 93 -12.16 5.72 -8.07
CA LEU A 93 -13.12 6.71 -8.54
C LEU A 93 -14.50 6.60 -7.88
N THR A 94 -14.86 5.42 -7.36
CA THR A 94 -16.23 5.13 -6.91
C THR A 94 -16.37 4.87 -5.42
N THR A 95 -15.37 4.28 -4.78
CA THR A 95 -15.44 3.81 -3.39
C THR A 95 -14.27 4.29 -2.53
N ARG A 96 -13.04 4.35 -3.07
CA ARG A 96 -11.85 4.68 -2.27
C ARG A 96 -11.45 6.15 -2.39
N GLY A 97 -12.00 7.00 -1.52
CA GLY A 97 -11.46 8.35 -1.25
C GLY A 97 -10.13 8.37 -0.47
N TYR A 98 -9.58 7.20 -0.12
CA TYR A 98 -8.47 7.03 0.83
C TYR A 98 -7.11 7.50 0.30
N LEU A 99 -6.92 7.53 -1.03
CA LEU A 99 -5.61 7.79 -1.64
C LEU A 99 -4.99 9.12 -1.19
N MET A 100 -5.83 10.10 -0.85
CA MET A 100 -5.40 11.46 -0.50
C MET A 100 -5.39 11.74 1.01
N ALA A 101 -5.83 10.80 1.84
CA ALA A 101 -5.94 10.98 3.29
C ALA A 101 -4.95 10.13 4.08
N SER A 102 -3.93 9.54 3.45
CA SER A 102 -2.92 8.74 4.13
C SER A 102 -1.69 9.56 4.56
N LEU A 103 -1.04 9.13 5.64
CA LEU A 103 0.22 9.70 6.12
C LEU A 103 1.32 8.63 6.04
N PRO A 104 2.55 8.99 5.63
CA PRO A 104 3.70 8.07 5.72
C PRO A 104 3.87 7.59 7.16
N LEU A 105 4.02 6.28 7.34
CA LEU A 105 4.20 5.65 8.64
C LEU A 105 5.60 5.03 8.77
N ALA A 106 6.05 4.29 7.76
CA ALA A 106 7.36 3.65 7.75
C ALA A 106 7.87 3.42 6.32
N ALA A 107 9.18 3.24 6.17
CA ALA A 107 9.78 2.64 4.98
C ALA A 107 10.41 1.31 5.41
N VAL A 108 10.11 0.23 4.68
CA VAL A 108 10.58 -1.11 5.03
C VAL A 108 11.39 -1.74 3.90
N ALA A 109 12.42 -2.50 4.28
CA ALA A 109 13.33 -3.21 3.39
C ALA A 109 12.70 -4.47 2.78
N ARG A 110 11.52 -4.34 2.17
CA ARG A 110 10.78 -5.41 1.50
C ARG A 110 10.44 -5.01 0.07
N SER A 111 10.25 -5.99 -0.81
CA SER A 111 9.71 -5.74 -2.15
C SER A 111 8.18 -5.82 -2.11
N ILE A 112 7.52 -5.10 -3.03
CA ILE A 112 6.07 -5.18 -3.15
C ILE A 112 5.61 -6.59 -3.55
N ASP A 113 6.38 -7.30 -4.39
CA ASP A 113 6.05 -8.66 -4.82
C ASP A 113 6.02 -9.65 -3.65
N SER A 114 6.97 -9.51 -2.71
CA SER A 114 7.00 -10.33 -1.48
C SER A 114 5.76 -10.05 -0.63
N LEU A 115 5.42 -8.77 -0.44
CA LEU A 115 4.24 -8.37 0.31
C LEU A 115 2.95 -8.91 -0.32
N VAL A 116 2.79 -8.74 -1.64
CA VAL A 116 1.62 -9.18 -2.40
C VAL A 116 1.47 -10.69 -2.33
N THR A 117 2.58 -11.43 -2.44
CA THR A 117 2.60 -12.89 -2.29
C THR A 117 2.18 -13.32 -0.88
N GLU A 118 2.72 -12.67 0.17
CA GLU A 118 2.38 -12.97 1.57
C GLU A 118 0.91 -12.67 1.87
N MET A 119 0.39 -11.53 1.37
CA MET A 119 -0.96 -11.06 1.65
C MET A 119 -2.04 -11.59 0.70
N ARG A 120 -1.63 -12.27 -0.39
CA ARG A 120 -2.53 -12.69 -1.49
C ARG A 120 -3.37 -11.52 -2.01
N GLY A 121 -2.74 -10.34 -2.11
CA GLY A 121 -3.38 -9.12 -2.58
C GLY A 121 -3.23 -8.90 -4.08
N ASP A 122 -3.87 -7.86 -4.57
CA ASP A 122 -3.64 -7.33 -5.92
C ASP A 122 -2.77 -6.07 -5.86
N THR A 123 -2.23 -5.67 -7.02
CA THR A 123 -1.50 -4.41 -7.17
C THR A 123 -2.17 -3.49 -8.16
N VAL A 124 -2.05 -2.19 -7.90
CA VAL A 124 -2.45 -1.15 -8.84
C VAL A 124 -1.22 -0.32 -9.19
N ARG A 125 -0.92 -0.18 -10.47
CA ARG A 125 0.12 0.71 -10.96
C ARG A 125 -0.48 2.07 -11.28
N PHE A 126 0.26 3.14 -11.02
CA PHE A 126 -0.16 4.49 -11.38
C PHE A 126 1.03 5.39 -11.63
N PHE A 127 0.81 6.44 -12.40
CA PHE A 127 1.83 7.41 -12.75
C PHE A 127 1.69 8.67 -11.92
N LEU A 128 2.78 9.12 -11.30
CA LEU A 128 2.87 10.43 -10.67
C LEU A 128 3.90 11.31 -11.38
N PRO A 129 3.52 12.51 -11.84
CA PRO A 129 4.46 13.46 -12.44
C PRO A 129 5.64 13.77 -11.52
N GLY A 130 6.85 13.60 -12.05
CA GLY A 130 8.10 13.83 -11.32
C GLY A 130 8.57 12.66 -10.46
N LEU A 131 7.69 11.70 -10.14
CA LEU A 131 8.05 10.47 -9.43
C LEU A 131 8.14 9.25 -10.37
N GLY A 132 7.40 9.25 -11.47
CA GLY A 132 7.39 8.14 -12.42
C GLY A 132 6.28 7.13 -12.10
N TRP A 133 6.51 5.89 -12.50
CA TRP A 133 5.60 4.78 -12.24
C TRP A 133 5.74 4.25 -10.83
N LEU A 134 4.62 4.20 -10.13
CA LEU A 134 4.49 3.63 -8.81
C LEU A 134 3.58 2.41 -8.88
N VAL A 135 3.74 1.54 -7.90
CA VAL A 135 2.87 0.40 -7.69
C VAL A 135 2.43 0.40 -6.24
N GLU A 136 1.15 0.13 -6.03
CA GLU A 136 0.58 0.02 -4.71
C GLU A 136 -0.13 -1.29 -4.46
N THR A 137 -0.25 -1.61 -3.18
CA THR A 137 -1.21 -2.59 -2.68
C THR A 137 -1.75 -2.12 -1.32
N CYS A 138 -2.94 -2.58 -0.97
CA CYS A 138 -3.52 -2.35 0.35
C CYS A 138 -3.65 -3.68 1.07
N PHE A 139 -3.43 -3.66 2.37
CA PHE A 139 -3.61 -4.81 3.25
C PHE A 139 -4.15 -4.32 4.60
N ALA A 140 -4.54 -5.23 5.47
CA ALA A 140 -4.99 -4.88 6.81
C ALA A 140 -4.29 -5.73 7.86
N SER A 141 -4.13 -5.17 9.06
CA SER A 141 -3.77 -5.97 10.23
C SER A 141 -4.83 -7.04 10.45
N ALA A 142 -4.44 -8.31 10.48
CA ALA A 142 -5.35 -9.41 10.78
C ALA A 142 -5.88 -9.33 12.22
N ALA A 143 -5.15 -8.68 13.14
CA ALA A 143 -5.53 -8.57 14.54
C ALA A 143 -6.56 -7.47 14.79
N THR A 144 -6.42 -6.32 14.12
CA THR A 144 -7.23 -5.12 14.41
C THR A 144 -8.12 -4.66 13.24
N GLY A 145 -7.92 -5.21 12.05
CA GLY A 145 -8.55 -4.74 10.82
C GLY A 145 -8.02 -3.40 10.31
N ARG A 146 -6.99 -2.83 10.94
CA ARG A 146 -6.39 -1.55 10.53
C ARG A 146 -5.84 -1.64 9.12
N GLY A 147 -6.29 -0.76 8.24
CA GLY A 147 -5.85 -0.71 6.85
C GLY A 147 -4.51 0.00 6.69
N PHE A 148 -3.64 -0.61 5.89
CA PHE A 148 -2.36 -0.06 5.46
C PHE A 148 -2.29 -0.01 3.95
N TRP A 149 -1.42 0.86 3.47
CA TRP A 149 -1.15 1.02 2.06
C TRP A 149 0.35 1.04 1.84
N ALA A 150 0.82 0.09 1.05
CA ALA A 150 2.20 0.01 0.62
C ALA A 150 2.34 0.60 -0.78
N VAL A 151 3.33 1.45 -0.97
CA VAL A 151 3.70 2.04 -2.26
C VAL A 151 5.17 1.76 -2.51
N SER A 152 5.52 1.40 -3.75
CA SER A 152 6.89 1.25 -4.20
C SER A 152 7.08 1.94 -5.55
N ASP A 153 8.32 2.37 -5.80
CA ASP A 153 8.75 2.84 -7.11
C ASP A 153 8.94 1.63 -8.03
N LEU A 154 8.15 1.57 -9.10
CA LEU A 154 8.14 0.42 -10.01
C LEU A 154 9.43 0.32 -10.82
N GLU A 155 10.11 1.44 -11.06
CA GLU A 155 11.32 1.51 -11.87
C GLU A 155 12.59 1.33 -11.03
N ARG A 156 12.60 1.82 -9.77
CA ARG A 156 13.78 1.79 -8.91
C ARG A 156 13.81 0.60 -7.94
N GLY A 157 12.67 0.00 -7.63
CA GLY A 157 12.58 -1.25 -6.85
C GLY A 157 13.12 -1.20 -5.43
N SER A 158 13.31 -0.02 -4.83
CA SER A 158 13.99 0.14 -3.54
C SER A 158 13.01 0.38 -2.38
N GLY A 159 12.55 -0.71 -1.76
CA GLY A 159 11.78 -0.69 -0.52
C GLY A 159 10.29 -0.35 -0.69
N LEU A 160 9.54 -0.47 0.42
CA LEU A 160 8.13 -0.12 0.50
C LEU A 160 7.94 1.06 1.44
N GLU A 161 7.32 2.12 0.94
CA GLU A 161 6.73 3.14 1.79
C GLU A 161 5.36 2.62 2.27
N ILE A 162 5.20 2.50 3.58
CA ILE A 162 3.94 2.14 4.22
C ILE A 162 3.27 3.41 4.74
N ARG A 163 1.99 3.54 4.44
CA ARG A 163 1.13 4.65 4.84
C ARG A 163 -0.05 4.13 5.65
N THR A 164 -0.52 4.94 6.59
CA THR A 164 -1.71 4.68 7.41
C THR A 164 -2.78 5.75 7.17
N ILE A 165 -4.01 5.49 7.61
CA ILE A 165 -5.12 6.44 7.47
C ILE A 165 -4.90 7.64 8.40
N ARG A 166 -5.18 8.87 7.93
CA ARG A 166 -5.14 10.08 8.77
C ARG A 166 -6.12 9.94 9.93
N GLY A 167 -5.61 10.19 11.14
CA GLY A 167 -6.39 10.13 12.39
C GLY A 167 -6.01 8.95 13.27
N ASP A 168 -5.31 7.95 12.72
CA ASP A 168 -4.75 6.86 13.51
C ASP A 168 -3.67 7.37 14.48
N ASP A 169 -3.61 6.78 15.67
CA ASP A 169 -2.45 6.94 16.54
C ASP A 169 -1.23 6.28 15.86
N PRO A 170 -0.15 7.03 15.61
CA PRO A 170 0.99 6.52 14.86
C PRO A 170 1.70 5.37 15.59
N THR A 171 1.70 5.36 16.93
CA THR A 171 2.36 4.33 17.72
C THR A 171 1.59 3.02 17.65
N GLU A 172 0.26 3.06 17.81
CA GLU A 172 -0.59 1.89 17.63
C GLU A 172 -0.53 1.37 16.19
N ALA A 173 -0.55 2.27 15.19
CA ALA A 173 -0.42 1.89 13.79
C ALA A 173 0.91 1.20 13.48
N ALA A 174 2.02 1.67 14.08
CA ALA A 174 3.32 1.00 13.91
C ALA A 174 3.38 -0.37 14.60
N GLN A 175 2.72 -0.57 15.74
CA GLN A 175 2.60 -1.88 16.38
C GLN A 175 1.80 -2.85 15.50
N ASP A 176 0.64 -2.41 15.00
CA ASP A 176 -0.19 -3.18 14.08
C ASP A 176 0.56 -3.51 12.78
N LEU A 177 1.35 -2.57 12.26
CA LEU A 177 2.17 -2.78 11.07
C LEU A 177 3.25 -3.84 11.33
N ALA A 178 3.96 -3.72 12.45
CA ALA A 178 5.01 -4.67 12.81
C ALA A 178 4.44 -6.09 12.95
N GLU A 179 3.26 -6.22 13.56
CA GLU A 179 2.58 -7.50 13.69
C GLU A 179 2.07 -8.04 12.35
N ALA A 180 1.40 -7.21 11.55
CA ALA A 180 0.82 -7.61 10.26
C ALA A 180 1.87 -8.13 9.28
N LEU A 181 3.06 -7.50 9.27
CA LEU A 181 4.15 -7.85 8.37
C LEU A 181 5.21 -8.75 9.03
N ALA A 182 5.01 -9.14 10.28
CA ALA A 182 6.00 -9.84 11.10
C ALA A 182 7.40 -9.17 11.03
N LEU A 183 7.43 -7.84 11.09
CA LEU A 183 8.65 -7.06 10.95
C LEU A 183 9.54 -7.21 12.18
N ASP A 184 10.83 -7.06 11.93
CA ASP A 184 11.81 -6.74 12.96
C ASP A 184 12.58 -5.44 12.68
N THR A 185 13.33 -4.97 13.67
CA THR A 185 14.00 -3.65 13.65
C THR A 185 14.93 -3.45 12.45
N PRO A 186 15.71 -4.45 11.97
CA PRO A 186 16.57 -4.26 10.79
C PRO A 186 15.82 -4.07 9.47
N GLU A 187 14.54 -4.47 9.39
CA GLU A 187 13.68 -4.23 8.22
C GLU A 187 13.13 -2.78 8.21
N VAL A 188 13.22 -2.13 9.36
CA VAL A 188 13.08 -0.72 9.77
C VAL A 188 13.88 0.37 9.03
N GLN A 189 13.66 0.71 7.75
CA GLN A 189 14.54 1.71 7.08
C GLN A 189 14.26 3.16 7.48
N TRP A 190 12.98 3.49 7.71
CA TRP A 190 12.54 4.79 8.19
C TRP A 190 11.22 4.61 8.94
N ILE A 191 10.96 5.47 9.93
CA ILE A 191 9.68 5.50 10.64
C ILE A 191 9.28 6.92 10.96
N GLU A 192 7.97 7.17 11.04
CA GLU A 192 7.39 8.46 11.43
C GLU A 192 8.07 9.00 12.70
N PRO A 193 8.63 10.22 12.70
CA PRO A 193 9.53 10.71 13.75
C PRO A 193 8.96 10.76 15.18
N ARG A 194 7.64 10.71 15.32
CA ARG A 194 6.96 10.69 16.62
C ARG A 194 6.96 9.31 17.28
N ILE A 195 7.38 8.28 16.54
CA ILE A 195 7.39 6.90 16.99
C ILE A 195 8.79 6.55 17.50
N ASP A 196 8.87 6.18 18.77
CA ASP A 196 10.07 5.54 19.32
C ASP A 196 9.96 4.02 19.16
N LEU A 197 10.68 3.47 18.18
CA LEU A 197 10.77 2.02 17.95
C LEU A 197 11.29 1.24 19.17
N ALA A 198 12.10 1.85 20.03
CA ALA A 198 12.61 1.20 21.23
C ALA A 198 11.54 1.10 22.33
N ALA A 199 10.58 2.02 22.34
CA ALA A 199 9.46 2.04 23.28
C ALA A 199 8.31 1.10 22.87
N LEU A 200 8.31 0.58 21.64
CA LEU A 200 7.32 -0.41 21.20
C LEU A 200 7.47 -1.74 21.98
N PRO A 201 6.38 -2.48 22.21
CA PRO A 201 6.44 -3.79 22.85
C PRO A 201 7.43 -4.72 22.17
N ARG A 202 8.20 -5.46 22.97
CA ARG A 202 9.18 -6.45 22.50
C ARG A 202 8.81 -7.85 22.92
N TRP A 203 9.18 -8.82 22.10
CA TRP A 203 8.87 -10.23 22.30
C TRP A 203 10.15 -11.05 22.28
N SER A 204 10.43 -11.73 23.39
CA SER A 204 11.59 -12.59 23.54
C SER A 204 11.24 -14.04 23.25
N LEU A 205 12.05 -14.69 22.44
CA LEU A 205 12.06 -16.14 22.32
C LEU A 205 12.94 -16.73 23.42
N TRP A 206 12.39 -17.65 24.19
CA TRP A 206 13.05 -18.35 25.27
C TRP A 206 13.16 -19.83 24.97
N ARG A 207 14.16 -20.46 25.57
CA ARG A 207 14.35 -21.92 25.57
C ARG A 207 14.60 -22.42 26.98
N GLN A 208 14.08 -23.60 27.28
CA GLN A 208 14.45 -24.39 28.46
C GLN A 208 15.07 -25.70 28.01
N ASP A 209 16.26 -26.00 28.54
CA ASP A 209 16.92 -27.28 28.30
C ASP A 209 16.36 -28.39 29.20
N ASP A 210 16.92 -29.60 29.06
CA ASP A 210 16.55 -30.78 29.84
C ASP A 210 16.97 -30.71 31.31
N ASN A 211 17.87 -29.80 31.66
CA ASN A 211 18.28 -29.49 33.03
C ASN A 211 17.42 -28.40 33.68
N GLY A 212 16.40 -27.90 32.98
CA GLY A 212 15.50 -26.84 33.46
C GLY A 212 16.10 -25.44 33.36
N GLN A 213 17.27 -25.26 32.73
CA GLN A 213 17.91 -23.96 32.59
C GLN A 213 17.24 -23.17 31.46
N ARG A 214 16.87 -21.92 31.76
CA ARG A 214 16.14 -21.04 30.85
C ARG A 214 17.06 -19.98 30.26
N TYR A 215 16.96 -19.80 28.95
CA TYR A 215 17.79 -18.86 28.20
C TYR A 215 16.93 -18.02 27.25
N GLU A 216 17.14 -16.71 27.27
CA GLU A 216 16.66 -15.84 26.20
C GLU A 216 17.54 -16.06 24.97
N MET A 217 16.92 -16.37 23.84
CA MET A 217 17.61 -16.64 22.60
C MET A 217 17.71 -15.38 21.73
N SER A 218 16.60 -14.66 21.60
CA SER A 218 16.49 -13.48 20.74
C SER A 218 15.28 -12.64 21.14
N THR A 219 15.30 -11.37 20.73
CA THR A 219 14.20 -10.42 20.93
C THR A 219 13.74 -9.89 19.58
N PHE A 220 12.43 -9.73 19.42
CA PHE A 220 11.78 -9.30 18.19
C PHE A 220 10.84 -8.10 18.44
N LEU A 221 10.63 -7.29 17.40
CA LEU A 221 9.65 -6.21 17.42
C LEU A 221 8.20 -6.74 17.40
N SER A 222 7.92 -7.84 16.69
CA SER A 222 6.57 -8.40 16.54
C SER A 222 6.43 -9.79 17.18
N TYR A 223 5.23 -10.07 17.69
CA TYR A 223 4.91 -11.37 18.25
C TYR A 223 4.87 -12.43 17.14
N SER A 224 4.25 -12.11 16.00
CA SER A 224 4.22 -12.98 14.83
C SER A 224 5.62 -13.41 14.38
N ARG A 225 6.61 -12.52 14.40
CA ARG A 225 8.00 -12.88 14.08
C ARG A 225 8.58 -13.84 15.11
N ALA A 226 8.42 -13.53 16.40
CA ALA A 226 8.89 -14.37 17.49
C ALA A 226 8.29 -15.78 17.43
N MET A 227 6.99 -15.89 17.12
CA MET A 227 6.29 -17.18 16.98
C MET A 227 6.75 -17.96 15.74
N ARG A 228 7.00 -17.30 14.60
CA ARG A 228 7.57 -17.95 13.41
C ARG A 228 8.95 -18.56 13.72
N GLU A 229 9.78 -17.84 14.48
CA GLU A 229 11.08 -18.35 14.92
C GLU A 229 10.92 -19.50 15.94
N CYS A 230 10.01 -19.37 16.90
CA CYS A 230 9.70 -20.43 17.87
C CYS A 230 9.31 -21.74 17.17
N ALA A 231 8.36 -21.67 16.22
CA ALA A 231 7.93 -22.82 15.43
C ALA A 231 9.08 -23.43 14.61
N THR A 232 10.00 -22.60 14.11
CA THR A 232 11.20 -23.05 13.38
C THR A 232 12.12 -23.87 14.30
N PHE A 233 12.28 -23.48 15.56
CA PHE A 233 13.05 -24.25 16.54
C PHE A 233 12.37 -25.54 16.95
N GLU A 234 11.05 -25.52 17.20
CA GLU A 234 10.27 -26.71 17.54
C GLU A 234 10.31 -27.76 16.41
N ALA A 235 10.26 -27.33 15.16
CA ALA A 235 10.32 -28.21 13.99
C ALA A 235 11.66 -28.96 13.84
N ARG A 236 12.74 -28.52 14.51
CA ARG A 236 14.07 -29.19 14.45
C ARG A 236 14.15 -30.45 15.32
N GLY A 237 13.13 -30.75 16.13
CA GLY A 237 13.00 -32.03 16.85
C GLY A 237 13.95 -32.19 18.04
N HIS A 238 14.49 -31.10 18.59
CA HIS A 238 15.26 -31.13 19.83
C HIS A 238 14.34 -31.33 21.04
N LYS A 239 14.81 -32.05 22.08
CA LYS A 239 14.09 -32.23 23.35
C LYS A 239 14.17 -30.98 24.25
N GLN A 240 13.83 -29.82 23.69
CA GLN A 240 13.90 -28.53 24.36
C GLN A 240 12.54 -27.87 24.26
N MET A 241 12.16 -27.13 25.28
CA MET A 241 10.94 -26.34 25.28
C MET A 241 11.25 -24.93 24.80
N TYR A 242 10.47 -24.42 23.87
CA TYR A 242 10.57 -23.05 23.36
C TYR A 242 9.27 -22.31 23.67
N TRP A 243 9.35 -21.02 23.99
CA TRP A 243 8.16 -20.18 24.14
C TRP A 243 8.49 -18.71 23.88
N VAL A 244 7.45 -17.94 23.55
CA VAL A 244 7.55 -16.50 23.38
C VAL A 244 6.99 -15.80 24.61
N ARG A 245 7.68 -14.74 25.05
CA ARG A 245 7.28 -13.92 26.20
C ARG A 245 7.37 -12.44 25.82
N ARG A 246 6.39 -11.64 26.26
CA ARG A 246 6.45 -10.18 26.17
C ARG A 246 7.47 -9.62 27.18
N GLN A 247 8.38 -8.74 26.73
CA GLN A 247 9.29 -8.04 27.64
C GLN A 247 8.52 -7.01 28.49
N GLY A 248 8.94 -6.84 29.74
CA GLY A 248 8.34 -5.87 30.67
C GLY A 248 7.05 -6.32 31.37
N GLN A 249 6.48 -7.49 31.04
CA GLN A 249 5.50 -8.15 31.91
C GLN A 249 6.27 -8.96 32.95
N GLY A 250 6.27 -8.48 34.21
CA GLY A 250 6.82 -9.20 35.36
C GLY A 250 6.21 -10.59 35.51
N ASP A 251 6.98 -11.51 36.12
CA ASP A 251 6.51 -12.86 36.48
C ASP A 251 5.33 -12.83 37.48
#